data_AF-A0A7K2QQ65-F1
#
_entry.id   AF-A0A7K2QQ65-F1
#
_cell.length_a   1.000
_cell.length_b   1.000
_cell.length_c   1.000
_cell.angle_alpha   90.00
_cell.angle_beta   90.00
_cell.angle_gamma   90.00
#
_symmetry.space_group_name_H-M   'P 1'
#
loop_
_entity.id
_entity.type
_entity.pdbx_description
1 polymer ?
#
loop_
_entity_poly.entity_id
_entity_poly.type
_entity_poly.pdbx_seq_one_letter_code
_entity_poly.pdbx_strand_id
1 'polypeptide(L)'
;LASHVLLLPFVPDDVRRAFTARLLDPLRDYDRRHRAELIPTLEAFLDCDGSWTRCATRLHLHVNTLRYRVGRIEQLTGRDLSRLEDKLDFFLALRMS
;
A
#
# COMPACT_ATOMS: atom_id res chain seq x y z
N LEU A 1 -19.29 -1.87 -9.80
CA LEU A 1 -18.33 -2.67 -9.00
C LEU A 1 -17.05 -2.80 -9.81
N ALA A 2 -15.88 -2.59 -9.22
CA ALA A 2 -14.63 -2.75 -9.96
C ALA A 2 -14.40 -4.22 -10.30
N SER A 3 -13.95 -4.50 -11.53
CA SER A 3 -13.85 -5.86 -12.08
C SER A 3 -13.01 -6.82 -11.22
N HIS A 4 -11.93 -6.32 -10.60
CA HIS A 4 -11.08 -7.13 -9.71
C HIS A 4 -11.83 -7.66 -8.48
N VAL A 5 -12.82 -6.93 -7.94
CA VAL A 5 -13.60 -7.35 -6.76
C VAL A 5 -14.41 -8.61 -7.06
N LEU A 6 -14.89 -8.76 -8.29
CA LEU A 6 -15.63 -9.95 -8.72
C LEU A 6 -14.74 -11.19 -8.86
N LEU A 7 -13.41 -10.99 -9.02
CA LEU A 7 -12.44 -12.08 -9.12
C LEU A 7 -11.96 -12.56 -7.75
N LEU A 8 -11.98 -11.69 -6.72
CA LEU A 8 -11.46 -12.02 -5.38
C LEU A 8 -12.11 -13.25 -4.72
N PRO A 9 -13.44 -13.50 -4.83
CA PRO A 9 -14.06 -14.69 -4.22
C PRO A 9 -13.55 -16.03 -4.77
N PHE A 10 -12.90 -16.03 -5.94
CA PHE A 10 -12.34 -17.24 -6.55
C PHE A 10 -10.90 -17.53 -6.09
N VAL A 11 -10.29 -16.62 -5.33
CA VAL A 11 -8.95 -16.84 -4.76
C VAL A 11 -9.11 -17.54 -3.40
N PRO A 12 -8.50 -18.72 -3.19
CA PRO A 12 -8.55 -19.42 -1.92
C PRO A 12 -8.09 -18.54 -0.75
N ASP A 13 -8.74 -18.69 0.41
CA ASP A 13 -8.52 -17.82 1.56
C ASP A 13 -7.10 -17.88 2.12
N ASP A 14 -6.46 -19.05 2.08
CA ASP A 14 -5.06 -19.23 2.46
C ASP A 14 -4.11 -18.47 1.53
N VAL A 15 -4.38 -18.51 0.22
CA VAL A 15 -3.62 -17.73 -0.79
C VAL A 15 -3.82 -16.23 -0.55
N ARG A 16 -5.06 -15.78 -0.33
CA ARG A 16 -5.35 -14.37 0.01
C ARG A 16 -4.61 -13.92 1.26
N ARG A 17 -4.67 -14.71 2.34
CA ARG A 17 -3.97 -14.41 3.60
C ARG A 17 -2.47 -14.35 3.41
N ALA A 18 -1.87 -15.34 2.73
CA ALA A 18 -0.43 -15.37 2.47
C ALA A 18 0.02 -14.17 1.62
N PHE A 19 -0.77 -13.81 0.61
CA PHE A 19 -0.51 -12.66 -0.25
C PHE A 19 -0.55 -11.33 0.54
N THR A 20 -1.62 -11.09 1.30
CA THR A 20 -1.77 -9.89 2.11
C THR A 20 -0.70 -9.80 3.19
N ALA A 21 -0.42 -10.91 3.89
CA ALA A 21 0.61 -10.96 4.92
C ALA A 21 1.99 -10.56 4.37
N ARG A 22 2.39 -11.16 3.24
CA ARG A 22 3.69 -10.88 2.61
C ARG A 22 3.88 -9.41 2.23
N LEU A 23 2.81 -8.70 1.86
CA LEU A 23 2.88 -7.31 1.43
C LEU A 23 2.65 -6.30 2.57
N LEU A 24 1.71 -6.56 3.47
CA LEU A 24 1.26 -5.58 4.46
C LEU A 24 1.84 -5.79 5.85
N ASP A 25 2.23 -7.01 6.23
CA ASP A 25 2.74 -7.24 7.59
C ASP A 25 4.05 -6.52 7.89
N PRO A 26 5.03 -6.39 6.95
CA PRO A 26 6.21 -5.56 7.18
C PRO A 26 5.86 -4.10 7.51
N LEU A 27 4.81 -3.56 6.88
CA LEU A 27 4.34 -2.19 7.11
C LEU A 27 3.60 -2.08 8.43
N ARG A 28 2.69 -3.01 8.74
CA ARG A 28 1.96 -3.08 10.02
C ARG A 28 2.92 -3.21 11.20
N ASP A 29 3.95 -4.04 11.07
CA ASP A 29 5.00 -4.19 12.07
C ASP A 29 5.75 -2.89 12.32
N TYR A 30 6.12 -2.21 11.24
CA TYR A 30 6.82 -0.93 11.32
C TYR A 30 5.94 0.14 11.95
N ASP A 31 4.66 0.22 11.57
CA ASP A 31 3.68 1.16 12.13
C ASP A 31 3.45 0.91 13.63
N ARG A 32 3.31 -0.35 14.05
CA ARG A 32 3.16 -0.68 15.48
C ARG A 32 4.36 -0.24 16.32
N ARG A 33 5.58 -0.37 15.78
CA ARG A 33 6.82 0.00 16.48
C ARG A 33 7.12 1.50 16.47
N HIS A 34 6.77 2.21 15.39
CA HIS A 34 7.24 3.57 15.15
C HIS A 34 6.12 4.62 15.01
N ARG A 35 4.84 4.21 14.99
CA ARG A 35 3.68 5.09 14.72
C ARG A 35 3.86 5.90 13.43
N ALA A 36 4.28 5.23 12.36
CA ALA A 36 4.76 5.88 11.14
C ALA A 36 3.68 6.14 10.08
N GLU A 37 2.48 5.58 10.25
CA GLU A 37 1.32 5.73 9.36
C GLU A 37 1.62 5.28 7.91
N LEU A 38 2.39 4.21 7.72
CA LEU A 38 2.75 3.68 6.40
C LEU A 38 1.54 3.08 5.68
N ILE A 39 0.68 2.31 6.36
CA ILE A 39 -0.53 1.74 5.73
C ILE A 39 -1.47 2.84 5.20
N PRO A 40 -1.87 3.85 6.00
CA PRO A 40 -2.68 4.96 5.49
C PRO A 40 -1.99 5.78 4.40
N THR A 41 -0.66 5.91 4.47
CA THR A 41 0.11 6.61 3.43
C THR A 41 0.07 5.86 2.11
N LEU A 42 0.21 4.52 2.13
CA LEU A 42 0.12 3.67 0.95
C LEU A 42 -1.27 3.76 0.32
N GLU A 43 -2.34 3.63 1.12
CA GLU A 43 -3.72 3.77 0.67
C GLU A 43 -3.94 5.12 -0.04
N ALA A 44 -3.58 6.23 0.62
CA ALA A 44 -3.75 7.55 0.06
C ALA A 44 -2.89 7.78 -1.20
N PHE A 45 -1.69 7.20 -1.26
CA PHE A 45 -0.83 7.31 -2.44
C PHE A 45 -1.43 6.60 -3.65
N LEU A 46 -2.00 5.41 -3.45
CA LEU A 46 -2.69 4.64 -4.50
C LEU A 46 -4.01 5.32 -4.93
N ASP A 47 -4.80 5.84 -3.99
CA ASP A 47 -6.01 6.64 -4.28
C ASP A 47 -5.70 7.94 -5.06
N CYS A 48 -4.46 8.41 -4.96
CA CYS A 48 -3.96 9.56 -5.71
C CYS A 48 -3.24 9.18 -7.00
N ASP A 49 -3.38 7.93 -7.48
CA ASP A 49 -2.74 7.40 -8.69
C ASP A 49 -1.19 7.48 -8.66
N GLY A 50 -0.60 7.52 -7.46
CA GLY A 50 0.84 7.74 -7.24
C GLY A 50 1.28 9.21 -7.37
N SER A 51 0.34 10.15 -7.40
CA SER A 51 0.66 11.59 -7.43
C SER A 51 1.16 12.07 -6.07
N TRP A 52 2.45 12.45 -6.02
CA TRP A 52 3.07 13.05 -4.83
C TRP A 52 2.33 14.29 -4.34
N THR A 53 1.97 15.21 -5.25
CA THR A 53 1.32 16.47 -4.88
C THR A 53 -0.08 16.23 -4.33
N ARG A 54 -0.91 15.43 -5.03
CA ARG A 54 -2.27 15.13 -4.54
C ARG A 54 -2.26 14.39 -3.22
N CYS A 55 -1.37 13.39 -3.07
CA CYS A 55 -1.27 12.61 -1.85
C CYS A 55 -0.77 13.46 -0.67
N ALA A 56 0.25 14.30 -0.88
CA ALA A 56 0.76 15.21 0.15
C ALA A 56 -0.33 16.18 0.63
N THR A 57 -1.10 16.77 -0.29
CA THR A 57 -2.24 17.62 0.04
C THR A 57 -3.32 16.85 0.81
N ARG A 58 -3.69 15.65 0.36
CA ARG A 58 -4.73 14.81 1.00
C ARG A 58 -4.35 14.41 2.42
N LEU A 59 -3.08 14.10 2.66
CA LEU A 59 -2.58 13.70 3.98
C LEU A 59 -2.15 14.90 4.86
N HIS A 60 -2.25 16.13 4.34
CA HIS A 60 -1.71 17.33 4.99
C HIS A 60 -0.22 17.19 5.39
N LEU A 61 0.57 16.54 4.53
CA LEU A 61 2.00 16.31 4.75
C LEU A 61 2.84 17.19 3.83
N HIS A 62 4.03 17.54 4.31
CA HIS A 62 5.07 18.04 3.41
C HIS A 62 5.53 16.91 2.46
N VAL A 63 5.83 17.24 1.20
CA VAL A 63 6.21 16.27 0.16
C VAL A 63 7.42 15.42 0.55
N ASN A 64 8.37 15.97 1.32
CA ASN A 64 9.54 15.22 1.79
C ASN A 64 9.15 14.13 2.80
N THR A 65 8.19 14.39 3.69
CA THR A 65 7.68 13.39 4.63
C THR A 65 6.96 12.27 3.89
N LEU A 66 6.18 12.61 2.86
CA LEU A 66 5.54 11.62 2.00
C LEU A 66 6.58 10.76 1.26
N ARG A 67 7.60 11.38 0.65
CA ARG A 67 8.72 10.66 0.00
C ARG A 67 9.45 9.73 0.96
N TYR A 68 9.70 10.17 2.19
CA TYR A 68 10.30 9.33 3.22
C TYR A 68 9.44 8.09 3.51
N ARG A 69 8.13 8.27 3.71
CA ARG A 69 7.21 7.15 4.01
C ARG A 69 7.09 6.18 2.84
N VAL A 70 6.94 6.69 1.62
CA VAL A 70 6.89 5.85 0.41
C VAL A 70 8.21 5.10 0.21
N GLY A 71 9.36 5.78 0.33
CA GLY A 71 10.66 5.10 0.27
C GLY A 71 10.84 4.05 1.38
N ARG A 72 10.27 4.28 2.57
CA ARG A 72 10.26 3.28 3.64
C ARG A 72 9.41 2.07 3.29
N ILE A 73 8.25 2.28 2.67
CA ILE A 73 7.38 1.19 2.18
C ILE A 73 8.15 0.34 1.16
N GLU A 74 8.79 0.97 0.17
CA GLU A 74 9.59 0.30 -0.85
C GLU A 74 10.74 -0.52 -0.22
N GLN A 75 11.46 0.06 0.74
CA GLN A 75 12.55 -0.62 1.45
C GLN A 75 12.07 -1.83 2.27
N LEU A 76 10.96 -1.72 2.99
CA LEU A 76 10.45 -2.79 3.86
C LEU A 76 9.87 -3.97 3.06
N THR A 77 9.44 -3.72 1.83
CA THR A 77 8.70 -4.69 1.02
C THR A 77 9.49 -5.18 -0.19
N GLY A 78 10.59 -4.49 -0.55
CA GLY A 78 11.36 -4.74 -1.77
C GLY A 78 10.62 -4.40 -3.06
N ARG A 79 9.56 -3.58 -2.98
CA ARG A 79 8.70 -3.19 -4.10
C ARG A 79 9.03 -1.78 -4.59
N ASP A 80 8.63 -1.46 -5.81
CA ASP A 80 8.81 -0.15 -6.44
C ASP A 80 7.44 0.45 -6.79
N LEU A 81 7.03 1.49 -6.05
CA LEU A 81 5.72 2.13 -6.23
C LEU A 81 5.63 3.02 -7.47
N SER A 82 6.71 3.14 -8.25
CA SER A 82 6.65 3.66 -9.61
C SER A 82 6.09 2.63 -10.60
N ARG A 83 6.24 1.33 -10.33
CA ARG A 83 5.78 0.24 -11.21
C ARG A 83 4.29 -0.03 -11.01
N LEU A 84 3.56 -0.20 -12.12
CA LEU A 84 2.13 -0.51 -12.08
C LEU A 84 1.84 -1.84 -11.39
N GLU A 85 2.66 -2.86 -11.67
CA GLU A 85 2.51 -4.21 -11.11
C GLU A 85 2.57 -4.20 -9.57
N ASP A 86 3.57 -3.52 -9.00
CA ASP A 86 3.72 -3.40 -7.56
C ASP A 86 2.59 -2.56 -6.93
N LYS A 87 2.16 -1.48 -7.60
CA LYS A 87 1.00 -0.70 -7.16
C LYS A 87 -0.28 -1.54 -7.16
N LEU A 88 -0.48 -2.39 -8.17
CA LEU A 88 -1.63 -3.28 -8.27
C LEU A 88 -1.59 -4.34 -7.18
N ASP A 89 -0.43 -4.94 -6.93
CA ASP A 89 -0.23 -5.89 -5.83
C ASP A 89 -0.67 -5.30 -4.48
N PHE A 90 -0.19 -4.09 -4.16
CA PHE A 90 -0.58 -3.41 -2.92
C PHE A 90 -2.06 -3.03 -2.89
N PHE A 91 -2.58 -2.51 -3.99
CA PHE A 91 -4.00 -2.15 -4.09
C PHE A 91 -4.88 -3.38 -3.82
N LEU A 92 -4.55 -4.52 -4.42
CA LEU A 92 -5.25 -5.77 -4.20
C LEU A 92 -5.11 -6.27 -2.75
N ALA A 93 -3.90 -6.21 -2.18
CA ALA A 93 -3.65 -6.61 -0.80
C ALA A 93 -4.49 -5.79 0.20
N LEU A 94 -4.61 -4.48 -0.01
CA LEU A 94 -5.43 -3.58 0.82
C LEU A 94 -6.92 -3.89 0.70
N ARG A 95 -7.41 -4.31 -0.47
CA ARG A 95 -8.82 -4.70 -0.67
C ARG A 95 -9.16 -6.11 -0.17
N MET A 96 -8.16 -6.95 0.00
CA MET A 96 -8.29 -8.31 0.54
C MET A 96 -8.02 -8.39 2.05
N SER A 97 -7.52 -7.31 2.66
CA SER A 97 -7.19 -7.20 4.08
C SER A 97 -8.41 -7.30 4.99
#